data_AF-A0AAW0Z5D7-F1
#
_entry.id   AF-A0AAW0Z5D7-F1
#
_cell.length_a   1.000
_cell.length_b   1.000
_cell.length_c   1.000
_cell.angle_alpha   90.00
_cell.angle_beta   90.00
_cell.angle_gamma   90.00
#
_symmetry.space_group_name_H-M   'P 1'
#
loop_
_entity.id
_entity.type
_entity.pdbx_description
1 polymer ?
#
loop_
_entity_poly.entity_id
_entity_poly.type
_entity_poly.pdbx_seq_one_letter_code
_entity_poly.pdbx_strand_id
1 'polypeptide(L)'
;MSSASPEAEAESSGQALERYIVNQLASLSISVPQDDLEMMARFVEEEGLEREEKVEGVRAMLEGVVEGGELPEEGVDEALGNVVDERERLVEVEMERNAAEEEAARSPSPPPKTDILSTLTPEELASARKQALLRQYAYVDADPSDVAQLLGASTGRDSHAPPKGAARGTESEEKKAAEERRRLVAEALRLDSRKKKYRKQQEVDLLAPNLNREKVAFAAQMEREAAKKGAQEKRDRDRAALEKQRGDQAKAKADKQKKAAKQERRA
;
A
#
# COMPACT_ATOMS: atom_id res chain seq x y z
N MET A 1 -17.31 13.87 35.93
CA MET A 1 -18.27 13.63 34.84
C MET A 1 -17.48 13.61 33.55
N SER A 2 -17.05 12.41 33.14
CA SER A 2 -16.34 12.18 31.88
C SER A 2 -17.34 11.70 30.85
N SER A 3 -17.63 12.55 29.87
CA SER A 3 -18.30 12.15 28.63
C SER A 3 -17.26 11.44 27.76
N ALA A 4 -17.21 10.11 27.87
CA ALA A 4 -16.61 9.30 26.82
C ALA A 4 -17.53 9.40 25.60
N SER A 5 -17.05 10.02 24.53
CA SER A 5 -17.66 9.89 23.21
C SER A 5 -17.73 8.40 22.87
N PRO A 6 -18.88 7.86 22.43
CA PRO A 6 -18.95 6.48 22.04
C PRO A 6 -18.00 6.31 20.86
N GLU A 7 -17.05 5.39 21.01
CA GLU A 7 -16.28 4.85 19.92
C GLU A 7 -17.30 4.45 18.84
N ALA A 8 -17.12 5.01 17.65
CA ALA A 8 -17.78 4.51 16.45
C ALA A 8 -17.25 3.08 16.26
N GLU A 9 -17.89 2.10 16.90
CA GLU A 9 -17.83 0.72 16.47
C GLU A 9 -18.07 0.75 14.97
N ALA A 10 -17.09 0.27 14.19
CA ALA A 10 -17.18 0.28 12.75
C ALA A 10 -18.43 -0.52 12.37
N GLU A 11 -19.50 0.19 11.99
CA GLU A 11 -20.76 -0.41 11.57
C GLU A 11 -20.47 -1.43 10.48
N SER A 12 -21.01 -2.64 10.62
CA SER A 12 -20.85 -3.65 9.57
C SER A 12 -21.52 -3.16 8.29
N SER A 13 -21.04 -3.58 7.12
CA SER A 13 -21.67 -3.23 5.83
C SER A 13 -23.16 -3.55 5.80
N GLY A 14 -23.60 -4.65 6.41
CA GLY A 14 -25.01 -5.00 6.56
C GLY A 14 -25.80 -3.98 7.38
N GLN A 15 -25.28 -3.53 8.53
CA GLN A 15 -25.94 -2.51 9.36
C GLN A 15 -26.00 -1.14 8.66
N ALA A 16 -24.96 -0.80 7.89
CA ALA A 16 -24.96 0.41 7.08
C ALA A 16 -26.03 0.34 5.98
N LEU A 17 -26.17 -0.81 5.33
CA LEU A 17 -27.18 -1.05 4.30
C LEU A 17 -28.60 -1.02 4.88
N GLU A 18 -28.85 -1.63 6.04
CA GLU A 18 -30.14 -1.58 6.72
C GLU A 18 -30.60 -0.15 6.98
N ARG A 19 -29.70 0.70 7.53
CA ARG A 19 -30.01 2.12 7.76
C ARG A 19 -30.27 2.88 6.47
N TYR A 20 -29.56 2.54 5.40
CA TYR A 20 -29.77 3.15 4.10
C TYR A 20 -31.14 2.76 3.53
N ILE A 21 -31.53 1.49 3.59
CA ILE A 21 -32.85 1.00 3.19
C ILE A 21 -33.95 1.72 3.99
N VAL A 22 -33.79 1.84 5.31
CA VAL A 22 -34.73 2.59 6.17
C VAL A 22 -34.91 4.01 5.66
N ASN A 23 -33.83 4.72 5.35
CA ASN A 23 -33.89 6.10 4.87
C ASN A 23 -34.57 6.21 3.50
N GLN A 24 -34.30 5.26 2.59
CA GLN A 24 -34.92 5.23 1.26
C GLN A 24 -36.42 4.95 1.34
N LEU A 25 -36.84 3.96 2.13
CA LEU A 25 -38.26 3.65 2.34
C LEU A 25 -39.00 4.75 3.11
N ALA A 26 -38.35 5.36 4.11
CA ALA A 26 -38.91 6.50 4.82
C ALA A 26 -39.14 7.72 3.90
N SER A 27 -38.30 7.92 2.87
CA SER A 27 -38.50 8.97 1.86
C SER A 27 -39.79 8.75 1.04
N LEU A 28 -40.18 7.48 0.88
CA LEU A 28 -41.42 7.06 0.22
C LEU A 28 -42.59 6.89 1.21
N SER A 29 -42.40 7.28 2.48
CA SER A 29 -43.38 7.11 3.57
C SER A 29 -43.76 5.64 3.85
N ILE A 30 -42.87 4.70 3.53
CA ILE A 30 -43.06 3.27 3.78
C ILE A 30 -42.35 2.92 5.10
N SER A 31 -43.09 2.32 6.03
CA SER A 31 -42.55 1.81 7.29
C SER A 31 -42.47 0.29 7.23
N VAL A 32 -41.28 -0.27 7.41
CA VAL A 32 -41.01 -1.71 7.35
C VAL A 32 -40.46 -2.17 8.71
N PRO A 33 -40.91 -3.33 9.24
CA PRO A 33 -40.33 -3.93 10.45
C PRO A 33 -38.83 -4.21 10.31
N GLN A 34 -38.12 -4.17 11.44
CA GLN A 34 -36.66 -4.35 11.46
C GLN A 34 -36.22 -5.72 10.92
N ASP A 35 -36.96 -6.78 11.22
CA ASP A 35 -36.64 -8.14 10.77
C ASP A 35 -36.70 -8.28 9.24
N ASP A 36 -37.65 -7.58 8.59
CA ASP A 36 -37.79 -7.58 7.14
C ASP A 36 -36.70 -6.73 6.47
N LEU A 37 -36.28 -5.64 7.11
CA LEU A 37 -35.14 -4.83 6.64
C LEU A 37 -33.83 -5.62 6.66
N GLU A 38 -33.58 -6.40 7.71
CA GLU A 38 -32.43 -7.30 7.78
C GLU A 38 -32.49 -8.36 6.68
N MET A 39 -33.68 -8.92 6.41
CA MET A 39 -33.87 -9.89 5.34
C MET A 39 -33.63 -9.28 3.95
N MET A 40 -34.14 -8.08 3.70
CA MET A 40 -33.91 -7.33 2.46
C MET A 40 -32.42 -6.99 2.27
N ALA A 41 -31.75 -6.55 3.34
CA ALA A 41 -30.31 -6.28 3.30
C ALA A 41 -29.54 -7.55 2.93
N ARG A 42 -29.79 -8.68 3.61
CA ARG A 42 -29.14 -9.96 3.30
C ARG A 42 -29.40 -10.45 1.88
N PHE A 43 -30.61 -10.24 1.35
CA PHE A 43 -30.93 -10.61 -0.02
C PHE A 43 -30.15 -9.78 -1.05
N VAL A 44 -30.00 -8.46 -0.81
CA VAL A 44 -29.17 -7.60 -1.66
C VAL A 44 -27.68 -7.96 -1.56
N GLU A 45 -27.23 -8.44 -0.41
CA GLU A 45 -25.86 -8.92 -0.20
C GLU A 45 -25.54 -10.23 -0.92
N GLU A 46 -26.55 -11.05 -1.25
CA GLU A 46 -26.35 -12.36 -1.87
C GLU A 46 -25.62 -12.24 -3.23
N GLU A 47 -24.55 -13.01 -3.38
CA GLU A 47 -23.72 -13.05 -4.59
C GLU A 47 -24.38 -13.96 -5.64
N GLY A 48 -24.49 -13.48 -6.88
CA GLY A 48 -24.96 -14.28 -8.01
C GLY A 48 -26.33 -13.89 -8.59
N LEU A 49 -27.01 -12.91 -7.99
CA LEU A 49 -28.22 -12.30 -8.55
C LEU A 49 -27.88 -11.05 -9.35
N GLU A 50 -28.55 -10.86 -10.49
CA GLU A 50 -28.42 -9.64 -11.29
C GLU A 50 -29.13 -8.46 -10.62
N ARG A 51 -28.77 -7.23 -11.02
CA ARG A 51 -29.36 -6.00 -10.43
C ARG A 51 -30.88 -5.99 -10.53
N GLU A 52 -31.42 -6.36 -11.69
CA GLU A 52 -32.87 -6.39 -11.94
C GLU A 52 -33.57 -7.42 -11.04
N GLU A 53 -32.97 -8.61 -10.87
CA GLU A 53 -33.49 -9.66 -9.97
C GLU A 53 -33.46 -9.24 -8.50
N LYS A 54 -32.42 -8.49 -8.10
CA LYS A 54 -32.33 -7.94 -6.73
C LYS A 54 -33.44 -6.92 -6.48
N VAL A 55 -33.65 -5.99 -7.43
CA VAL A 55 -34.72 -5.00 -7.32
C VAL A 55 -36.09 -5.67 -7.29
N GLU A 56 -36.35 -6.62 -8.18
CA GLU A 56 -37.62 -7.36 -8.24
C GLU A 56 -37.85 -8.19 -6.97
N GLY A 57 -36.83 -8.89 -6.48
CA GLY A 57 -36.94 -9.71 -5.27
C GLY A 57 -37.20 -8.87 -4.02
N VAL A 58 -36.52 -7.72 -3.88
CA VAL A 58 -36.76 -6.79 -2.75
C VAL A 58 -38.14 -6.14 -2.87
N ARG A 59 -38.59 -5.83 -4.08
CA ARG A 59 -39.94 -5.34 -4.35
C ARG A 59 -40.99 -6.37 -3.92
N ALA A 60 -40.83 -7.64 -4.29
CA ALA A 60 -41.74 -8.71 -3.88
C ALA A 60 -41.81 -8.88 -2.35
N MET A 61 -40.68 -8.70 -1.65
CA MET A 61 -40.65 -8.69 -0.18
C MET A 61 -41.45 -7.52 0.38
N LEU A 62 -41.31 -6.32 -0.19
CA LEU A 62 -42.06 -5.13 0.24
C LEU A 62 -43.57 -5.26 0.00
N GLU A 63 -43.98 -5.86 -1.12
CA GLU A 63 -45.40 -6.11 -1.41
C GLU A 63 -46.05 -7.03 -0.35
N GLY A 64 -45.27 -7.95 0.23
CA GLY A 64 -45.72 -8.82 1.32
C GLY A 64 -45.80 -8.15 2.69
N VAL A 65 -45.06 -7.05 2.90
CA VAL A 65 -44.93 -6.38 4.20
C VAL A 65 -45.86 -5.17 4.33
N VAL A 66 -46.13 -4.46 3.23
CA VAL A 66 -47.02 -3.28 3.24
C VAL A 66 -48.47 -3.73 3.39
N GLU A 67 -49.11 -3.37 4.51
CA GLU A 67 -50.54 -3.61 4.76
C GLU A 67 -51.39 -2.97 3.66
N GLY A 68 -51.84 -3.80 2.71
CA GLY A 68 -52.65 -3.37 1.56
C GLY A 68 -52.13 -3.84 0.21
N GLY A 69 -50.89 -4.32 0.12
CA GLY A 69 -50.31 -4.89 -1.11
C GLY A 69 -50.12 -3.92 -2.27
N GLU A 70 -50.40 -2.63 -2.09
CA GLU A 70 -50.24 -1.59 -3.09
C GLU A 70 -49.02 -0.73 -2.72
N LEU A 71 -47.89 -0.99 -3.40
CA LEU A 71 -46.73 -0.12 -3.35
C LEU A 71 -46.95 1.12 -4.23
N PRO A 72 -46.43 2.30 -3.84
CA PRO A 72 -46.36 3.43 -4.75
C PRO A 72 -45.57 3.04 -6.02
N GLU A 73 -46.21 3.04 -7.18
CA GLU A 73 -45.51 2.71 -8.45
C GLU A 73 -44.45 3.76 -8.80
N GLU A 74 -44.62 4.99 -8.33
CA GLU A 74 -43.67 6.08 -8.56
C GLU A 74 -42.54 6.06 -7.52
N GLY A 75 -41.31 5.82 -7.99
CA GLY A 75 -40.08 6.02 -7.21
C GLY A 75 -39.60 4.82 -6.38
N VAL A 76 -40.39 3.74 -6.24
CA VAL A 76 -39.95 2.52 -5.52
C VAL A 76 -38.81 1.84 -6.26
N ASP A 77 -38.94 1.60 -7.57
CA ASP A 77 -37.89 0.93 -8.35
C ASP A 77 -36.58 1.76 -8.36
N GLU A 78 -36.68 3.09 -8.35
CA GLU A 78 -35.52 3.99 -8.25
C GLU A 78 -34.87 3.92 -6.87
N ALA A 79 -35.67 3.95 -5.79
CA ALA A 79 -35.17 3.81 -4.42
C ALA A 79 -34.49 2.45 -4.19
N LEU A 80 -35.05 1.36 -4.72
CA LEU A 80 -34.45 0.03 -4.66
C LEU A 80 -33.19 -0.06 -5.53
N GLY A 81 -33.18 0.57 -6.70
CA GLY A 81 -31.99 0.72 -7.52
C GLY A 81 -30.84 1.42 -6.78
N ASN A 82 -31.16 2.47 -6.01
CA ASN A 82 -30.20 3.20 -5.18
C ASN A 82 -29.67 2.36 -4.00
N VAL A 83 -30.44 1.40 -3.48
CA VAL A 83 -30.01 0.45 -2.44
C VAL A 83 -28.95 -0.50 -2.98
N VAL A 84 -29.14 -1.02 -4.20
CA VAL A 84 -28.13 -1.87 -4.86
C VAL A 84 -26.85 -1.08 -5.13
N ASP A 85 -26.97 0.16 -5.60
CA ASP A 85 -25.81 1.02 -5.87
C ASP A 85 -25.01 1.34 -4.58
N GLU A 86 -25.70 1.56 -3.45
CA GLU A 86 -25.02 1.76 -2.16
C GLU A 86 -24.34 0.46 -1.67
N ARG A 87 -24.92 -0.72 -1.93
CA ARG A 87 -24.24 -1.99 -1.66
C ARG A 87 -22.95 -2.12 -2.47
N GLU A 88 -22.97 -1.83 -3.76
CA GLU A 88 -21.77 -1.87 -4.60
C GLU A 88 -20.68 -0.93 -4.05
N ARG A 89 -21.07 0.30 -3.69
CA ARG A 89 -20.17 1.27 -3.06
C ARG A 89 -19.60 0.77 -1.72
N LEU A 90 -20.41 0.15 -0.87
CA LEU A 90 -19.94 -0.40 0.41
C LEU A 90 -18.94 -1.55 0.19
N VAL A 91 -19.18 -2.39 -0.81
CA VAL A 91 -18.25 -3.47 -1.19
C VAL A 91 -16.91 -2.90 -1.67
N GLU A 92 -16.92 -1.85 -2.49
CA GLU A 92 -15.69 -1.18 -2.92
C GLU A 92 -14.88 -0.64 -1.74
N VAL A 93 -15.56 0.02 -0.78
CA VAL A 93 -14.92 0.55 0.43
C VAL A 93 -14.34 -0.56 1.30
N GLU A 94 -15.05 -1.68 1.46
CA GLU A 94 -14.55 -2.84 2.20
C GLU A 94 -13.36 -3.50 1.49
N MET A 95 -13.39 -3.60 0.16
CA MET A 95 -12.26 -4.11 -0.62
C MET A 95 -11.03 -3.20 -0.48
N GLU A 96 -11.20 -1.88 -0.52
CA GLU A 96 -10.10 -0.93 -0.30
C GLU A 96 -9.54 -1.03 1.12
N ARG A 97 -10.41 -1.17 2.12
CA ARG A 97 -10.01 -1.38 3.52
C ARG A 97 -9.23 -2.69 3.69
N ASN A 98 -9.75 -3.80 3.15
CA ASN A 98 -9.08 -5.09 3.20
C ASN A 98 -7.75 -5.08 2.46
N ALA A 99 -7.68 -4.40 1.30
CA ALA A 99 -6.42 -4.21 0.57
C ALA A 99 -5.40 -3.39 1.37
N ALA A 100 -5.84 -2.35 2.09
CA ALA A 100 -4.99 -1.55 2.96
C ALA A 100 -4.52 -2.34 4.19
N GLU A 101 -5.38 -3.16 4.79
CA GLU A 101 -5.03 -4.05 5.90
C GLU A 101 -4.07 -5.17 5.45
N GLU A 102 -4.28 -5.74 4.27
CA GLU A 102 -3.34 -6.70 3.65
C GLU A 102 -2.00 -6.05 3.29
N GLU A 103 -1.98 -4.83 2.77
CA GLU A 103 -0.73 -4.09 2.51
C GLU A 103 0.00 -3.76 3.83
N ALA A 104 -0.75 -3.47 4.90
CA ALA A 104 -0.20 -3.28 6.24
C ALA A 104 0.35 -4.58 6.85
N ALA A 105 -0.30 -5.73 6.60
CA ALA A 105 0.16 -7.04 7.05
C ALA A 105 1.34 -7.59 6.23
N ARG A 106 1.40 -7.26 4.93
CA ARG A 106 2.47 -7.65 4.01
C ARG A 106 3.69 -6.73 4.11
N SER A 107 3.50 -5.54 4.66
CA SER A 107 4.58 -4.69 5.12
C SER A 107 5.19 -5.36 6.37
N PRO A 108 6.50 -5.66 6.40
CA PRO A 108 7.11 -6.11 7.63
C PRO A 108 6.84 -5.04 8.69
N SER A 109 6.18 -5.46 9.78
CA SER A 109 6.00 -4.62 10.97
C SER A 109 7.31 -3.88 11.20
N PRO A 110 7.32 -2.53 11.21
CA PRO A 110 8.55 -1.80 11.44
C PRO A 110 9.11 -2.32 12.76
N PRO A 111 10.41 -2.73 12.80
CA PRO A 111 10.98 -3.30 14.02
C PRO A 111 10.67 -2.37 15.19
N PRO A 112 10.40 -2.92 16.40
CA PRO A 112 10.06 -2.11 17.55
C PRO A 112 11.06 -0.96 17.62
N LYS A 113 10.55 0.26 17.46
CA LYS A 113 11.36 1.47 17.39
C LYS A 113 12.01 1.61 18.76
N THR A 114 13.19 1.02 18.91
CA THR A 114 14.15 1.53 19.89
C THR A 114 14.39 2.94 19.42
N ASP A 115 13.81 3.91 20.12
CA ASP A 115 13.93 5.30 19.78
C ASP A 115 15.36 5.70 20.16
N ILE A 116 16.32 5.37 19.29
CA ILE A 116 17.75 5.57 19.54
C ILE A 116 18.02 7.06 19.78
N LEU A 117 17.17 7.95 19.27
CA LEU A 117 17.24 9.39 19.55
C LEU A 117 16.88 9.74 20.99
N SER A 118 16.05 8.94 21.66
CA SER A 118 15.68 9.10 23.07
C SER A 118 16.75 8.59 24.04
N THR A 119 17.64 7.69 23.58
CA THR A 119 18.73 7.13 24.39
C THR A 119 20.06 7.86 24.24
N LEU A 120 20.12 8.86 23.35
CA LEU A 120 21.31 9.70 23.16
C LEU A 120 21.29 10.91 24.10
N THR A 121 22.48 11.26 24.59
CA THR A 121 22.66 12.48 25.37
C THR A 121 22.44 13.72 24.48
N PRO A 122 22.05 14.87 25.05
CA PRO A 122 21.82 16.09 24.28
C PRO A 122 23.07 16.57 23.49
N GLU A 123 24.27 16.30 23.99
CA GLU A 123 25.54 16.61 23.31
C GLU A 123 25.77 15.71 22.08
N GLU A 124 25.44 14.42 22.18
CA GLU A 124 25.52 13.47 21.08
C GLU A 124 24.49 13.80 19.99
N LEU A 125 23.28 14.24 20.36
CA LEU A 125 22.28 14.70 19.40
C LEU A 125 22.72 15.98 18.67
N ALA A 126 23.35 16.92 19.37
CA ALA A 126 23.86 18.15 18.76
C ALA A 126 24.99 17.86 17.77
N SER A 127 25.91 16.96 18.11
CA SER A 127 27.00 16.54 17.20
C SER A 127 26.47 15.77 15.99
N ALA A 128 25.50 14.88 16.16
CA ALA A 128 24.86 14.16 15.06
C ALA A 128 24.09 15.09 14.13
N ARG A 129 23.37 16.09 14.67
CA ARG A 129 22.71 17.14 13.88
C ARG A 129 23.72 18.00 13.13
N LYS A 130 24.82 18.41 13.78
CA LYS A 130 25.90 19.17 13.14
C LYS A 130 26.54 18.37 12.00
N GLN A 131 26.81 17.07 12.19
CA GLN A 131 27.33 16.20 11.13
C GLN A 131 26.34 16.00 9.98
N ALA A 132 25.04 15.82 10.29
CA ALA A 132 24.00 15.72 9.26
C ALA A 132 23.89 17.02 8.44
N LEU A 133 23.96 18.17 9.11
CA LEU A 133 23.95 19.49 8.49
C LEU A 133 25.19 19.68 7.61
N LEU A 134 26.37 19.35 8.12
CA LEU A 134 27.61 19.40 7.34
C LEU A 134 27.55 18.51 6.12
N ARG A 135 26.95 17.32 6.19
CA ARG A 135 26.69 16.52 4.98
C ARG A 135 25.78 17.26 4.01
N GLN A 136 24.65 17.79 4.46
CA GLN A 136 23.71 18.52 3.59
C GLN A 136 24.35 19.72 2.87
N TYR A 137 25.29 20.41 3.51
CA TYR A 137 26.00 21.55 2.91
C TYR A 137 27.31 21.18 2.20
N ALA A 138 27.99 20.09 2.60
CA ALA A 138 29.21 19.59 1.94
C ALA A 138 28.91 18.78 0.68
N TYR A 139 27.70 18.23 0.55
CA TYR A 139 27.24 17.57 -0.68
C TYR A 139 26.98 18.54 -1.85
N VAL A 140 27.32 19.83 -1.70
CA VAL A 140 27.39 20.74 -2.85
C VAL A 140 28.73 20.62 -3.59
N ASP A 141 29.82 20.11 -2.99
CA ASP A 141 31.12 20.01 -3.70
C ASP A 141 32.17 19.01 -3.12
N ALA A 142 31.84 18.06 -2.23
CA ALA A 142 32.85 17.15 -1.70
C ALA A 142 32.45 15.66 -1.75
N ASP A 143 33.37 14.84 -2.28
CA ASP A 143 33.31 13.38 -2.26
C ASP A 143 33.36 12.85 -0.81
N PRO A 144 32.66 11.74 -0.51
CA PRO A 144 32.55 11.20 0.85
C PRO A 144 33.89 10.71 1.45
N SER A 145 34.94 10.55 0.64
CA SER A 145 36.32 10.27 1.10
C SER A 145 36.97 11.46 1.81
N ASP A 146 36.68 12.67 1.37
CA ASP A 146 37.39 13.87 1.80
C ASP A 146 36.88 14.34 3.18
N VAL A 147 35.61 14.05 3.47
CA VAL A 147 34.99 14.28 4.78
C VAL A 147 35.61 13.37 5.85
N ALA A 148 36.01 12.15 5.51
CA ALA A 148 36.70 11.23 6.42
C ALA A 148 38.15 11.68 6.69
N GLN A 149 38.81 12.27 5.68
CA GLN A 149 40.17 12.80 5.80
C GLN A 149 40.23 14.09 6.63
N LEU A 150 39.23 14.97 6.49
CA LEU A 150 39.16 16.23 7.25
C LEU A 150 38.92 15.99 8.75
N LEU A 151 38.13 14.97 9.11
CA LEU A 151 37.89 14.60 10.51
C LEU A 151 39.00 13.73 11.13
N GLY A 152 39.89 13.14 10.31
CA GLY A 152 40.99 12.28 10.78
C GLY A 152 42.32 12.98 11.02
N ALA A 153 42.46 14.25 10.63
CA ALA A 153 43.75 14.95 10.58
C ALA A 153 44.02 15.93 11.75
N SER A 154 43.21 15.94 12.82
CA SER A 154 43.36 16.89 13.93
C SER A 154 43.77 16.29 15.28
N THR A 155 44.48 15.14 15.29
CA THR A 155 45.15 14.68 16.52
C THR A 155 46.59 14.22 16.25
N GLY A 156 47.52 14.97 16.84
CA GLY A 156 48.85 14.56 17.30
C GLY A 156 49.64 13.55 16.48
N ARG A 157 50.64 14.05 15.74
CA ARG A 157 51.87 13.31 15.43
C ARG A 157 52.56 12.92 16.74
N ASP A 158 52.54 11.65 17.09
CA ASP A 158 53.52 11.04 17.99
C ASP A 158 54.34 9.99 17.23
N SER A 159 55.63 10.25 17.10
CA SER A 159 56.60 9.54 16.29
C SER A 159 57.30 8.39 17.03
N HIS A 160 56.59 7.62 17.85
CA HIS A 160 57.15 6.43 18.54
C HIS A 160 56.09 5.39 18.96
N ALA A 161 55.47 4.67 18.02
CA ALA A 161 54.62 3.50 18.33
C ALA A 161 54.95 2.28 17.43
N PRO A 162 54.94 1.04 17.96
CA PRO A 162 55.56 -0.15 17.35
C PRO A 162 54.79 -0.70 16.13
N PRO A 163 55.43 -1.51 15.27
CA PRO A 163 54.89 -1.86 13.96
C PRO A 163 53.66 -2.78 14.03
N LYS A 164 52.72 -2.49 13.13
CA LYS A 164 51.44 -3.17 12.89
C LYS A 164 51.56 -4.70 12.92
N GLY A 165 50.76 -5.37 13.77
CA GLY A 165 50.67 -6.83 13.70
C GLY A 165 49.64 -7.59 14.54
N ALA A 166 49.05 -7.06 15.62
CA ALA A 166 48.32 -7.94 16.57
C ALA A 166 46.97 -7.45 17.15
N ALA A 167 46.34 -6.40 16.60
CA ALA A 167 45.05 -5.88 17.12
C ALA A 167 43.95 -5.79 16.04
N ARG A 168 43.91 -6.73 15.09
CA ARG A 168 43.01 -6.64 13.92
C ARG A 168 41.65 -7.34 14.06
N GLY A 169 41.31 -7.86 15.24
CA GLY A 169 40.02 -8.52 15.49
C GLY A 169 38.98 -7.59 16.12
N THR A 170 39.30 -7.00 17.28
CA THR A 170 38.33 -6.28 18.12
C THR A 170 38.10 -4.83 17.70
N GLU A 171 39.13 -4.11 17.24
CA GLU A 171 38.95 -2.74 16.73
C GLU A 171 38.09 -2.69 15.46
N SER A 172 38.04 -3.76 14.68
CA SER A 172 37.22 -3.81 13.45
C SER A 172 35.73 -3.94 13.79
N GLU A 173 35.39 -4.69 14.84
CA GLU A 173 34.02 -4.91 15.26
C GLU A 173 33.46 -3.73 16.04
N GLU A 174 34.27 -3.08 16.89
CA GLU A 174 33.87 -1.85 17.58
C GLU A 174 33.70 -0.67 16.60
N LYS A 175 34.57 -0.55 15.59
CA LYS A 175 34.42 0.45 14.51
C LYS A 175 33.18 0.16 13.66
N LYS A 176 32.91 -1.12 13.34
CA LYS A 176 31.67 -1.52 12.64
C LYS A 176 30.41 -1.26 13.46
N ALA A 177 30.42 -1.57 14.76
CA ALA A 177 29.30 -1.30 15.66
C ALA A 177 29.06 0.21 15.84
N ALA A 178 30.13 1.01 15.90
CA ALA A 178 30.04 2.46 15.94
C ALA A 178 29.53 3.04 14.62
N GLU A 179 29.95 2.48 13.48
CA GLU A 179 29.45 2.85 12.14
C GLU A 179 27.99 2.46 11.93
N GLU A 180 27.58 1.27 12.40
CA GLU A 180 26.19 0.82 12.37
C GLU A 180 25.31 1.69 13.28
N ARG A 181 25.77 2.02 14.49
CA ARG A 181 25.07 2.96 15.37
C ARG A 181 24.96 4.34 14.75
N ARG A 182 26.03 4.85 14.12
CA ARG A 182 26.00 6.14 13.38
C ARG A 182 25.06 6.09 12.18
N ARG A 183 25.00 4.96 11.47
CA ARG A 183 24.08 4.74 10.35
C ARG A 183 22.64 4.74 10.80
N LEU A 184 22.32 4.02 11.87
CA LEU A 184 20.98 3.97 12.46
C LEU A 184 20.54 5.35 12.98
N VAL A 185 21.44 6.11 13.61
CA VAL A 185 21.15 7.50 14.04
C VAL A 185 20.89 8.42 12.86
N ALA A 186 21.69 8.34 11.79
CA ALA A 186 21.49 9.13 10.58
C ALA A 186 20.17 8.77 9.87
N GLU A 187 19.83 7.49 9.84
CA GLU A 187 18.57 7.00 9.27
C GLU A 187 17.35 7.44 10.10
N ALA A 188 17.45 7.38 11.44
CA ALA A 188 16.42 7.88 12.33
C ALA A 188 16.17 9.39 12.14
N LEU A 189 17.23 10.21 12.02
CA LEU A 189 17.10 11.65 11.72
C LEU A 189 16.51 11.92 10.33
N ARG A 190 16.83 11.09 9.34
CA ARG A 190 16.23 11.18 8.00
C ARG A 190 14.75 10.83 8.01
N LEU A 191 14.35 9.82 8.77
CA LEU A 191 12.95 9.42 8.93
C LEU A 191 12.16 10.48 9.71
N ASP A 192 12.74 11.07 10.77
CA ASP A 192 12.12 12.16 11.53
C ASP A 192 11.92 13.42 10.66
N SER A 193 12.94 13.83 9.89
CA SER A 193 12.81 14.95 8.96
C SER A 193 11.79 14.71 7.84
N ARG A 194 11.67 13.47 7.34
CA ARG A 194 10.63 13.07 6.38
C ARG A 194 9.23 13.12 6.99
N LYS A 195 9.04 12.63 8.22
CA LYS A 195 7.75 12.71 8.94
C LYS A 195 7.34 14.15 9.20
N LYS A 196 8.27 15.02 9.57
CA LYS A 196 8.01 16.46 9.75
C LYS A 196 7.63 17.13 8.43
N LYS A 197 8.29 16.79 7.32
CA LYS A 197 7.90 17.27 5.98
C LYS A 197 6.52 16.76 5.57
N TYR A 198 6.21 15.49 5.84
CA TYR A 198 4.91 14.89 5.55
C TYR A 198 3.78 15.54 6.34
N ARG A 199 3.95 15.74 7.66
CA ARG A 199 2.99 16.49 8.49
C ARG A 199 2.81 17.93 7.99
N LYS A 200 3.91 18.62 7.68
CA LYS A 200 3.86 19.97 7.09
C LYS A 200 3.16 20.00 5.73
N GLN A 201 3.22 18.94 4.93
CA GLN A 201 2.46 18.83 3.68
C GLN A 201 0.97 18.55 3.90
N GLN A 202 0.61 17.86 4.99
CA GLN A 202 -0.79 17.65 5.38
C GLN A 202 -1.41 18.88 6.05
N GLU A 203 -0.62 19.68 6.78
CA GLU A 203 -1.07 20.89 7.49
C GLU A 203 -1.19 22.14 6.58
N VAL A 204 -0.68 22.09 5.34
CA VAL A 204 -0.81 23.19 4.38
C VAL A 204 -2.19 23.12 3.73
N ASP A 205 -3.08 23.89 4.35
CA ASP A 205 -4.35 24.44 3.88
C ASP A 205 -5.42 23.43 3.40
N LEU A 206 -6.35 23.13 4.30
CA LEU A 206 -7.52 22.26 4.05
C LEU A 206 -8.57 22.91 3.13
N LEU A 207 -8.40 24.19 2.76
CA LEU A 207 -9.39 24.94 1.97
C LEU A 207 -9.00 25.12 0.49
N ALA A 208 -7.75 24.85 0.10
CA ALA A 208 -7.29 24.97 -1.28
C ALA A 208 -6.60 23.69 -1.76
N PRO A 209 -6.92 23.15 -2.96
CA PRO A 209 -6.23 21.98 -3.51
C PRO A 209 -4.73 22.26 -3.62
N ASN A 210 -3.92 21.51 -2.87
CA ASN A 210 -2.47 21.62 -2.95
C ASN A 210 -1.97 20.97 -4.25
N LEU A 211 -1.94 21.76 -5.33
CA LEU A 211 -1.48 21.37 -6.67
C LEU A 211 -0.08 20.71 -6.69
N ASN A 212 0.76 20.95 -5.68
CA ASN A 212 2.05 20.28 -5.58
C ASN A 212 1.93 18.81 -5.11
N ARG A 213 0.90 18.48 -4.31
CA ARG A 213 0.61 17.11 -3.89
C ARG A 213 0.15 16.26 -5.08
N GLU A 214 -0.72 16.81 -5.91
CA GLU A 214 -1.20 16.15 -7.13
C GLU A 214 -0.05 15.93 -8.13
N LYS A 215 0.81 16.93 -8.35
CA LYS A 215 1.99 16.76 -9.22
C LYS A 215 2.95 15.69 -8.73
N VAL A 216 3.17 15.60 -7.42
CA VAL A 216 4.03 14.56 -6.82
C VAL A 216 3.37 13.19 -6.89
N ALA A 217 2.05 13.11 -6.64
CA ALA A 217 1.29 11.87 -6.76
C ALA A 217 1.27 11.36 -8.22
N PHE A 218 1.03 12.26 -9.17
CA PHE A 218 1.04 11.96 -10.60
C PHE A 218 2.43 11.51 -11.08
N ALA A 219 3.50 12.20 -10.66
CA ALA A 219 4.86 11.78 -10.98
C ALA A 219 5.18 10.39 -10.41
N ALA A 220 4.78 10.11 -9.16
CA ALA A 220 4.97 8.80 -8.55
C ALA A 220 4.13 7.71 -9.23
N GLN A 221 2.93 8.03 -9.70
CA GLN A 221 2.07 7.11 -10.46
C GLN A 221 2.69 6.78 -11.82
N MET A 222 3.19 7.80 -12.53
CA MET A 222 3.92 7.61 -13.79
C MET A 222 5.17 6.74 -13.63
N GLU A 223 5.92 6.92 -12.53
CA GLU A 223 7.09 6.08 -12.23
C GLU A 223 6.69 4.61 -11.96
N ARG A 224 5.59 4.39 -11.23
CA ARG A 224 5.04 3.04 -10.98
C ARG A 224 4.55 2.38 -12.28
N GLU A 225 3.90 3.12 -13.15
CA GLU A 225 3.45 2.62 -14.46
C GLU A 225 4.62 2.29 -15.38
N ALA A 226 5.67 3.12 -15.39
CA ALA A 226 6.90 2.85 -16.14
C ALA A 226 7.59 1.56 -15.64
N ALA A 227 7.66 1.36 -14.32
CA ALA A 227 8.22 0.14 -13.73
C ALA A 227 7.39 -1.12 -14.09
N LYS A 228 6.05 -1.02 -14.06
CA LYS A 228 5.16 -2.12 -14.49
C LYS A 228 5.36 -2.47 -15.96
N LYS A 229 5.42 -1.48 -16.86
CA LYS A 229 5.68 -1.69 -18.29
C LYS A 229 7.04 -2.36 -18.53
N GLY A 230 8.11 -1.88 -17.87
CA GLY A 230 9.44 -2.48 -18.00
C GLY A 230 9.50 -3.93 -17.50
N ALA A 231 8.78 -4.27 -16.44
CA ALA A 231 8.69 -5.65 -15.95
C ALA A 231 7.92 -6.56 -16.93
N GLN A 232 6.86 -6.04 -17.56
CA GLN A 232 6.06 -6.78 -18.53
C GLN A 232 6.84 -7.01 -19.83
N GLU A 233 7.52 -6.00 -20.37
CA GLU A 233 8.39 -6.14 -21.54
C GLU A 233 9.49 -7.19 -21.34
N LYS A 234 10.05 -7.29 -20.14
CA LYS A 234 11.04 -8.33 -19.82
C LYS A 234 10.40 -9.73 -19.85
N ARG A 235 9.22 -9.90 -19.26
CA ARG A 235 8.47 -11.17 -19.30
C ARG A 235 8.11 -11.56 -20.72
N ASP A 236 7.69 -10.61 -21.54
CA ASP A 236 7.32 -10.86 -22.94
C ASP A 236 8.54 -11.25 -23.77
N ARG A 237 9.70 -10.61 -23.55
CA ARG A 237 10.97 -10.99 -24.19
C ARG A 237 11.40 -12.41 -23.81
N ASP A 238 11.31 -12.75 -22.52
CA ASP A 238 11.67 -14.09 -22.03
C ASP A 238 10.70 -15.16 -22.57
N ARG A 239 9.40 -14.85 -22.64
CA ARG A 239 8.38 -15.73 -23.23
C ARG A 239 8.62 -15.96 -24.73
N ALA A 240 8.92 -14.91 -25.48
CA ALA A 240 9.24 -15.00 -26.91
C ALA A 240 10.52 -15.83 -27.16
N ALA A 241 11.53 -15.71 -26.30
CA ALA A 241 12.75 -16.51 -26.40
C ALA A 241 12.47 -18.02 -26.17
N LEU A 242 11.66 -18.35 -25.17
CA LEU A 242 11.25 -19.73 -24.89
C LEU A 242 10.39 -20.31 -26.01
N GLU A 243 9.50 -19.52 -26.60
CA GLU A 243 8.66 -19.95 -27.72
C GLU A 243 9.50 -20.23 -28.97
N LYS A 244 10.49 -19.39 -29.26
CA LYS A 244 11.46 -19.63 -30.34
C LYS A 244 12.23 -20.93 -30.13
N GLN A 245 12.72 -21.19 -28.91
CA GLN A 245 13.41 -22.43 -28.57
C GLN A 245 12.52 -23.66 -28.74
N ARG A 246 11.25 -23.59 -28.32
CA ARG A 246 10.26 -24.66 -28.53
C ARG A 246 9.99 -24.90 -30.01
N GLY A 247 9.88 -23.84 -30.81
CA GLY A 247 9.69 -23.91 -32.26
C GLY A 247 10.87 -24.60 -32.97
N ASP A 248 12.10 -24.24 -32.62
CA ASP A 248 13.31 -24.84 -33.19
C ASP A 248 13.44 -26.33 -32.80
N GLN A 249 13.09 -26.69 -31.56
CA GLN A 249 13.03 -28.10 -31.13
C GLN A 249 11.94 -28.89 -31.86
N ALA A 250 10.76 -28.30 -32.07
CA ALA A 250 9.66 -28.94 -32.80
C ALA A 250 10.04 -29.20 -34.26
N LYS A 251 10.66 -28.22 -34.93
CA LYS A 251 11.18 -28.38 -36.30
C LYS A 251 12.26 -29.45 -36.37
N ALA A 252 13.22 -29.46 -35.44
CA ALA A 252 14.26 -30.47 -35.39
C ALA A 252 13.70 -31.89 -35.16
N LYS A 253 12.68 -32.04 -34.30
CA LYS A 253 11.97 -33.33 -34.11
C LYS A 253 11.22 -33.75 -35.36
N ALA A 254 10.51 -32.84 -36.02
CA ALA A 254 9.78 -33.12 -37.26
C ALA A 254 10.73 -33.55 -38.39
N ASP A 255 11.89 -32.89 -38.53
CA ASP A 255 12.89 -33.27 -39.55
C ASP A 255 13.55 -34.62 -39.24
N LYS A 256 13.79 -34.93 -37.96
CA LYS A 256 14.26 -36.27 -37.56
C LYS A 256 13.24 -37.36 -37.88
N GLN A 257 11.96 -37.13 -37.57
CA GLN A 257 10.87 -38.05 -37.90
C GLN A 257 10.73 -38.25 -39.41
N LYS A 258 10.79 -37.18 -40.21
CA LYS A 258 10.77 -37.26 -41.68
C LYS A 258 11.95 -38.06 -42.23
N LYS A 259 13.16 -37.88 -41.68
CA LYS A 259 14.35 -38.64 -42.07
C LYS A 259 14.24 -40.12 -41.69
N ALA A 260 13.76 -40.42 -40.48
CA ALA A 260 13.54 -41.79 -40.01
C ALA A 260 12.50 -42.53 -40.89
N ALA A 261 11.35 -41.91 -41.16
CA ALA A 261 10.32 -42.46 -42.03
C ALA A 261 10.82 -42.69 -43.47
N LYS A 262 11.73 -41.85 -43.96
CA LYS A 262 12.35 -42.03 -45.28
C LYS A 262 13.38 -43.16 -45.29
N GLN A 263 14.02 -43.46 -44.15
CA GLN A 263 14.95 -44.57 -44.00
C GLN A 263 14.20 -45.90 -43.86
N GLU A 264 13.09 -45.95 -43.12
CA GLU A 264 12.19 -47.12 -43.06
C GLU A 264 11.56 -47.45 -44.42
N ARG A 265 11.28 -46.46 -45.27
CA ARG A 265 10.82 -46.70 -46.64
C ARG A 265 11.89 -47.25 -47.59
N ARG A 266 13.17 -47.18 -47.22
CA ARG A 266 14.30 -47.61 -48.05
C ARG A 266 14.92 -48.93 -47.57
N ALA A 267 14.71 -49.28 -46.31
CA ALA A 267 14.99 -50.60 -45.75
C ALA A 267 13.89 -51.58 -46.17
#